data_AF-A0A918YQ44-F1
#
_entry.id   AF-A0A918YQ44-F1
#
_cell.length_a   1.000
_cell.length_b   1.000
_cell.length_c   1.000
_cell.angle_alpha   90.00
_cell.angle_beta   90.00
_cell.angle_gamma   90.00
#
_symmetry.space_group_name_H-M   'P 1'
#
loop_
_entity.id
_entity.type
_entity.pdbx_description
1 polymer ?
#
loop_
_entity_poly.entity_id
_entity_poly.type
_entity_poly.pdbx_seq_one_letter_code
_entity_poly.pdbx_strand_id
1 'polypeptide(L)'
;MERYFWHLNARQADGMACVVCNADFLNAKITSLPVGRSPADESQVFACKDPCAAVIADEADRMARDMRAAAGADEADGEDATDRDGPVFCVDGHFGSLLRDLRALAGAEALLATSDDIPALRFLLGLTARHAESAMLRARLVLAWTKEEGAD
;
A
#
# COMPACT_ATOMS: atom_id res chain seq x y z
N MET A 1 6.08 0.61 13.30
CA MET A 1 6.09 0.34 11.85
C MET A 1 6.31 1.67 11.16
N GLU A 2 7.47 1.88 10.54
CA GLU A 2 7.71 3.10 9.75
C GLU A 2 6.84 3.09 8.49
N ARG A 3 6.09 4.17 8.26
CA ARG A 3 5.21 4.33 7.10
C ARG A 3 5.94 5.12 6.01
N TYR A 4 6.00 4.55 4.82
CA TYR A 4 6.53 5.23 3.63
C TYR A 4 5.41 5.87 2.84
N PHE A 5 5.64 7.11 2.39
CA PHE A 5 4.72 7.86 1.53
C PHE A 5 5.30 7.93 0.12
N TRP A 6 4.55 7.41 -0.85
CA TRP A 6 4.93 7.40 -2.26
C TRP A 6 4.25 8.54 -3.01
N HIS A 7 4.75 8.86 -4.21
CA HIS A 7 4.22 9.94 -5.07
C HIS A 7 4.24 11.34 -4.43
N LEU A 8 5.24 11.59 -3.60
CA LEU A 8 5.47 12.90 -3.02
C LEU A 8 6.02 13.85 -4.08
N ASN A 9 5.52 15.09 -4.08
CA ASN A 9 6.22 16.17 -4.78
C ASN A 9 7.47 16.59 -3.98
N ALA A 10 8.38 17.34 -4.61
CA ALA A 10 9.64 17.76 -3.98
C ALA A 10 9.43 18.43 -2.61
N ARG A 11 8.45 19.33 -2.48
CA ARG A 11 8.19 20.02 -1.21
C ARG A 11 7.66 19.09 -0.11
N GLN A 12 6.88 18.09 -0.48
CA GLN A 12 6.38 17.10 0.48
C GLN A 12 7.48 16.12 0.91
N ALA A 13 8.33 15.69 -0.02
CA ALA A 13 9.48 14.85 0.27
C ALA A 13 10.47 15.55 1.21
N ASP A 14 10.76 16.82 0.97
CA ASP A 14 11.61 17.66 1.82
C ASP A 14 10.96 18.03 3.18
N GLY A 15 9.75 17.55 3.47
CA GLY A 15 9.02 17.84 4.71
C GLY A 15 8.49 19.28 4.84
N MET A 16 8.51 20.05 3.76
CA MET A 16 8.07 21.46 3.73
C MET A 16 6.56 21.62 3.47
N ALA A 17 5.88 20.57 3.00
CA ALA A 17 4.44 20.60 2.71
C ALA A 17 3.71 19.39 3.26
N CYS A 18 2.42 19.57 3.55
CA CYS A 18 1.55 18.50 4.02
C CYS A 18 1.41 17.40 2.95
N VAL A 19 1.68 16.14 3.33
CA VAL A 19 1.51 14.98 2.42
C VAL A 19 0.06 14.72 1.98
N VAL A 20 -0.93 15.32 2.67
CA VAL A 20 -2.36 15.14 2.35
C VAL A 20 -2.91 16.30 1.53
N CYS A 21 -2.85 17.53 2.06
CA CYS A 21 -3.49 18.70 1.45
C CYS A 21 -2.51 19.62 0.70
N ASN A 22 -1.22 19.28 0.68
CA ASN A 22 -0.16 20.08 0.05
C ASN A 22 -0.03 21.52 0.60
N ALA A 23 -0.54 21.78 1.81
CA ALA A 23 -0.35 23.05 2.48
C ALA A 23 1.14 23.28 2.76
N ASP A 24 1.62 24.47 2.41
CA ASP A 24 3.02 24.89 2.56
C ASP A 24 3.28 25.37 4.00
N PHE A 25 4.12 24.65 4.73
CA PHE A 25 4.42 24.96 6.13
C PHE A 25 5.37 26.14 6.31
N LEU A 26 6.10 26.54 5.27
CA LEU A 26 6.96 27.74 5.32
C LEU A 26 6.12 29.01 5.22
N ASN A 27 5.04 28.96 4.44
CA ASN A 27 4.21 30.12 4.16
C ASN A 27 2.98 30.21 5.07
N ALA A 28 2.46 29.08 5.55
CA ALA A 28 1.29 29.03 6.43
C ALA A 28 1.68 28.70 7.88
N LYS A 29 1.15 29.44 8.85
CA LYS A 29 1.30 29.15 10.29
C LYS A 29 0.44 27.96 10.72
N ILE A 30 0.74 26.79 10.18
CA ILE A 30 0.03 25.54 10.44
C ILE A 30 0.92 24.66 11.32
N THR A 31 0.39 24.17 12.43
CA THR A 31 1.08 23.16 13.24
C THR A 31 1.14 21.85 12.46
N SER A 32 2.34 21.33 12.25
CA SER A 32 2.57 20.05 11.57
C SER A 32 3.04 18.95 12.55
N LEU A 33 2.79 17.69 12.17
CA LEU A 33 3.26 16.51 12.88
C LEU A 33 3.97 15.57 11.89
N PRO A 34 5.05 14.88 12.33
CA PRO A 34 5.69 13.86 11.51
C PRO A 34 4.77 12.64 11.36
N VAL A 35 4.64 12.11 10.15
CA VAL A 35 3.72 11.00 9.86
C VAL A 35 4.39 9.80 9.19
N GLY A 36 5.62 9.93 8.70
CA GLY A 36 6.35 8.84 8.07
C GLY A 36 7.62 9.31 7.39
N ARG A 37 8.05 8.57 6.36
CA ARG A 37 9.24 8.87 5.57
C ARG A 37 8.99 8.85 4.06
N SER A 38 9.83 9.57 3.34
CA SER A 38 10.00 9.45 1.90
C SER A 38 10.89 8.24 1.59
N PRO A 39 10.50 7.34 0.66
CA PRO A 39 11.29 6.17 0.30
C PRO A 39 12.47 6.49 -0.64
N ALA A 40 12.53 7.70 -1.21
CA ALA A 40 13.60 8.08 -2.12
C ALA A 40 14.91 8.40 -1.38
N ASP A 41 14.80 8.96 -0.19
CA ASP A 41 15.88 9.61 0.56
C ASP A 41 15.75 9.45 2.08
N GLU A 42 14.79 8.65 2.56
CA GLU A 42 14.52 8.35 3.99
C GLU A 42 14.17 9.59 4.84
N SER A 43 13.89 10.73 4.19
CA SER A 43 13.58 11.99 4.85
C SER A 43 12.22 11.93 5.54
N GLN A 44 12.09 12.63 6.67
CA GLN A 44 10.86 12.64 7.45
C GLN A 44 9.80 13.53 6.79
N VAL A 45 8.59 13.01 6.64
CA VAL A 45 7.47 13.72 6.01
C VAL A 45 6.39 14.09 7.02
N PHE A 46 5.67 15.17 6.74
CA PHE A 46 4.80 15.84 7.70
C PHE A 46 3.37 16.01 7.18
N ALA A 47 2.42 16.07 8.11
CA ALA A 47 1.02 16.42 7.83
C ALA A 47 0.55 17.53 8.76
N CYS A 48 -0.46 18.30 8.34
CA CYS A 48 -1.15 19.23 9.23
C CYS A 48 -1.69 18.46 10.44
N LYS A 49 -1.53 19.01 11.65
CA LYS A 49 -2.01 18.39 12.89
C LYS A 49 -3.50 18.03 12.78
N ASP A 50 -4.31 18.97 12.31
CA ASP A 50 -5.75 18.77 12.09
C ASP A 50 -6.15 19.39 10.73
N PRO A 51 -6.97 18.72 9.88
CA PRO A 51 -7.50 17.36 10.04
C PRO A 51 -6.59 16.27 9.44
N CYS A 52 -5.48 16.61 8.80
CA CYS A 52 -4.74 15.69 7.94
C CYS A 52 -4.11 14.51 8.68
N ALA A 53 -3.53 14.72 9.85
CA ALA A 53 -2.94 13.64 10.64
C ALA A 53 -4.01 12.64 11.12
N ALA A 54 -5.21 13.11 11.46
CA ALA A 54 -6.34 12.25 11.84
C ALA A 54 -6.77 11.33 10.69
N VAL A 55 -6.90 11.86 9.47
CA VAL A 55 -7.23 11.06 8.28
C VAL A 55 -6.20 9.97 8.02
N ILE A 56 -4.91 10.27 8.18
CA ILE A 56 -3.82 9.31 8.03
C ILE A 56 -3.92 8.19 9.08
N ALA A 57 -4.23 8.54 10.33
CA ALA A 57 -4.38 7.58 11.42
C ALA A 57 -5.58 6.65 11.19
N ASP A 58 -6.74 7.21 10.84
CA ASP A 58 -7.94 6.43 10.55
C ASP A 58 -7.73 5.44 9.39
N GLU A 59 -7.03 5.88 8.35
CA GLU A 59 -6.66 5.01 7.23
C GLU A 59 -5.70 3.89 7.67
N ALA A 60 -4.69 4.21 8.50
CA ALA A 60 -3.76 3.21 9.02
C ALA A 60 -4.48 2.17 9.89
N ASP A 61 -5.43 2.59 10.72
CA ASP A 61 -6.22 1.70 11.58
C ASP A 61 -7.17 0.81 10.77
N ARG A 62 -7.76 1.35 9.69
CA ARG A 62 -8.53 0.56 8.73
C ARG A 62 -7.64 -0.50 8.08
N MET A 63 -6.51 -0.10 7.49
CA MET A 63 -5.57 -1.03 6.86
C MET A 63 -5.07 -2.11 7.83
N ALA A 64 -4.77 -1.75 9.07
CA ALA A 64 -4.32 -2.69 10.09
C ALA A 64 -5.42 -3.70 10.47
N ARG A 65 -6.70 -3.30 10.45
CA ARG A 65 -7.83 -4.22 10.65
C ARG A 65 -7.97 -5.16 9.46
N ASP A 66 -7.90 -4.64 8.24
CA ASP A 66 -8.01 -5.44 7.02
C ASP A 66 -6.87 -6.46 6.94
N MET A 67 -5.66 -6.07 7.36
CA MET A 67 -4.52 -6.98 7.43
C MET A 67 -4.69 -8.12 8.43
N ARG A 68 -5.19 -7.82 9.62
CA ARG A 68 -5.50 -8.87 10.61
C ARG A 68 -6.62 -9.79 10.12
N ALA A 69 -7.62 -9.25 9.43
CA ALA A 69 -8.71 -10.03 8.84
C ALA A 69 -8.20 -10.95 7.72
N ALA A 70 -7.34 -10.46 6.83
CA ALA A 70 -6.76 -11.26 5.75
C ALA A 70 -5.86 -12.37 6.28
N ALA A 71 -5.07 -12.11 7.33
CA ALA A 71 -4.24 -13.13 7.98
C ALA A 71 -5.06 -14.20 8.74
N GLY A 72 -6.30 -13.88 9.15
CA GLY A 72 -7.20 -14.82 9.84
C GLY A 72 -8.23 -15.51 8.92
N ALA A 73 -8.36 -15.09 7.66
CA ALA A 73 -9.32 -15.65 6.70
C ALA A 73 -8.77 -16.85 5.91
N ASP A 74 -7.51 -17.21 6.11
CA ASP A 74 -6.87 -18.41 5.54
C ASP A 74 -7.32 -19.72 6.21
N GLU A 75 -8.19 -19.64 7.23
CA GLU A 75 -8.67 -20.79 8.03
C GLU A 75 -9.98 -21.42 7.46
N ALA A 76 -10.48 -20.98 6.30
CA ALA A 76 -11.77 -21.43 5.79
C ALA A 76 -11.78 -21.66 4.27
N ASP A 77 -10.86 -22.48 3.76
CA ASP A 77 -11.11 -23.35 2.61
C ASP A 77 -10.07 -24.49 2.55
N GLY A 78 -10.50 -25.71 2.89
CA GLY A 78 -10.01 -26.98 2.33
C GLY A 78 -8.60 -27.50 2.66
N GLU A 79 -8.55 -28.46 3.59
CA GLU A 79 -7.74 -29.70 3.54
C GLU A 79 -6.24 -29.61 3.15
N ASP A 80 -5.36 -29.39 4.12
CA ASP A 80 -4.40 -30.40 4.63
C ASP A 80 -3.45 -29.70 5.63
N ALA A 81 -3.67 -29.97 6.91
CA ALA A 81 -2.95 -29.36 8.01
C ALA A 81 -1.60 -30.06 8.23
N THR A 82 -0.65 -29.92 7.30
CA THR A 82 0.76 -30.29 7.52
C THR A 82 1.78 -29.45 6.73
N ASP A 83 1.67 -28.11 6.67
CA ASP A 83 2.88 -27.27 6.56
C ASP A 83 2.59 -25.82 6.95
N ARG A 84 2.95 -25.44 8.16
CA ARG A 84 2.86 -24.05 8.65
C ARG A 84 4.01 -23.16 8.12
N ASP A 85 4.74 -23.64 7.13
CA ASP A 85 5.83 -22.95 6.41
C ASP A 85 5.66 -23.14 4.89
N GLY A 86 4.48 -22.81 4.35
CA GLY A 86 4.33 -22.70 2.90
C GLY A 86 5.33 -21.67 2.36
N PRO A 87 6.31 -22.03 1.50
CA PRO A 87 7.43 -21.15 1.22
C PRO A 87 6.92 -19.84 0.61
N VAL A 88 7.26 -18.71 1.22
CA VAL A 88 6.86 -17.34 0.81
C VAL A 88 7.09 -17.11 -0.68
N PHE A 89 8.11 -17.78 -1.24
CA PHE A 89 8.55 -17.76 -2.63
C PHE A 89 8.04 -18.92 -3.50
N CYS A 90 6.92 -19.56 -3.15
CA CYS A 90 6.25 -20.54 -4.04
C CYS A 90 5.40 -19.87 -5.12
N VAL A 91 5.16 -20.60 -6.21
CA VAL A 91 4.22 -20.24 -7.28
C VAL A 91 2.79 -20.06 -6.74
N ASP A 92 2.44 -20.79 -5.68
CA ASP A 92 1.16 -20.70 -4.98
C ASP A 92 1.23 -19.85 -3.69
N GLY A 93 2.42 -19.43 -3.27
CA GLY A 93 2.63 -18.61 -2.07
C GLY A 93 2.31 -17.12 -2.26
N HIS A 94 2.61 -16.30 -1.25
CA HIS A 94 2.36 -14.85 -1.29
C HIS A 94 3.08 -14.14 -2.44
N PHE A 95 4.32 -14.53 -2.75
CA PHE A 95 5.05 -13.95 -3.88
C PHE A 95 4.44 -14.35 -5.23
N GLY A 96 4.07 -15.62 -5.42
CA GLY A 96 3.39 -16.08 -6.64
C GLY A 96 2.03 -15.39 -6.84
N SER A 97 1.27 -15.19 -5.75
CA SER A 97 0.01 -14.46 -5.76
C SER A 97 0.21 -12.96 -6.06
N LEU A 98 1.28 -12.35 -5.56
CA LEU A 98 1.67 -10.97 -5.91
C LEU A 98 1.95 -10.84 -7.41
N LEU A 99 2.73 -11.76 -7.99
CA LEU A 99 3.01 -11.76 -9.44
C LEU A 99 1.73 -11.91 -10.27
N ARG A 100 0.76 -12.69 -9.80
CA ARG A 100 -0.56 -12.82 -10.45
C ARG A 100 -1.34 -11.51 -10.42
N ASP A 101 -1.39 -10.81 -9.28
CA ASP A 101 -2.04 -9.50 -9.22
C ASP A 101 -1.35 -8.46 -10.10
N LEU A 102 -0.01 -8.41 -10.11
CA LEU A 102 0.74 -7.50 -10.96
C LEU A 102 0.47 -7.77 -12.44
N ARG A 103 0.36 -9.04 -12.84
CA ARG A 103 -0.03 -9.41 -14.20
C ARG A 103 -1.47 -8.99 -14.53
N ALA A 104 -2.40 -9.13 -13.59
CA ALA A 104 -3.77 -8.65 -13.77
C ALA A 104 -3.82 -7.12 -13.94
N LEU A 105 -3.03 -6.37 -13.16
CA LEU A 105 -2.90 -4.92 -13.26
C LEU A 105 -2.32 -4.48 -14.62
N ALA A 106 -1.26 -5.14 -15.10
CA ALA A 106 -0.71 -4.87 -16.42
C ALA A 106 -1.73 -5.15 -17.55
N GLY A 107 -2.52 -6.22 -17.41
CA GLY A 107 -3.60 -6.51 -18.36
C GLY A 107 -4.73 -5.47 -18.32
N ALA A 108 -5.12 -5.01 -17.12
CA ALA A 108 -6.12 -3.97 -16.96
C ALA A 108 -5.67 -2.63 -17.55
N GLU A 109 -4.39 -2.26 -17.36
CA GLU A 109 -3.78 -1.06 -17.95
C GLU A 109 -3.83 -1.10 -19.49
N ALA A 110 -3.41 -2.21 -20.10
CA ALA A 110 -3.49 -2.38 -21.55
C ALA A 110 -4.92 -2.25 -22.10
N LEU A 111 -5.92 -2.80 -21.40
CA LEU A 111 -7.33 -2.69 -21.80
C LEU A 111 -7.86 -1.26 -21.63
N LEU A 112 -7.55 -0.59 -20.51
CA LEU A 112 -7.92 0.79 -20.25
C LEU A 112 -7.38 1.74 -21.33
N ALA A 113 -6.17 1.48 -21.85
CA ALA A 113 -5.56 2.29 -22.91
C ALA A 113 -6.31 2.22 -24.25
N THR A 114 -7.15 1.21 -24.46
CA THR A 114 -7.87 0.97 -25.72
C THR A 114 -9.39 1.08 -25.61
N SER A 115 -9.92 1.23 -24.39
CA SER A 115 -11.35 1.16 -24.14
C SER A 115 -11.98 2.55 -24.05
N ASP A 116 -12.95 2.82 -24.93
CA ASP A 116 -13.73 4.07 -24.91
C ASP A 116 -15.14 3.91 -24.30
N ASP A 117 -15.54 2.68 -23.96
CA ASP A 117 -16.86 2.38 -23.41
C ASP A 117 -16.92 2.63 -21.89
N ILE A 118 -17.85 3.49 -21.45
CA ILE A 118 -17.96 3.92 -20.04
C ILE A 118 -18.23 2.74 -19.09
N PRO A 119 -19.17 1.81 -19.38
CA PRO A 119 -19.31 0.57 -18.60
C PRO A 119 -18.02 -0.25 -18.50
N ALA A 120 -17.33 -0.49 -19.62
CA ALA A 120 -16.07 -1.22 -19.62
C ALA A 120 -15.00 -0.52 -18.78
N LEU A 121 -14.86 0.81 -18.90
CA LEU A 121 -13.95 1.61 -18.09
C LEU A 121 -14.25 1.47 -16.59
N ARG A 122 -15.53 1.55 -16.18
CA ARG A 122 -15.91 1.38 -14.76
C ARG A 122 -15.54 0.00 -14.24
N PHE A 123 -15.78 -1.04 -15.04
CA PHE A 123 -15.41 -2.41 -14.68
C PHE A 123 -13.89 -2.56 -14.53
N LEU A 124 -13.12 -2.11 -15.52
CA LEU A 124 -11.66 -2.20 -15.51
C LEU A 124 -11.03 -1.40 -14.36
N LEU A 125 -11.56 -0.21 -14.05
CA LEU A 125 -11.13 0.57 -12.88
C LEU A 125 -11.44 -0.15 -11.56
N GLY A 126 -12.62 -0.78 -11.44
CA GLY A 126 -12.97 -1.59 -10.27
C GLY A 126 -12.07 -2.82 -10.10
N LEU A 127 -11.74 -3.50 -11.20
CA LEU A 127 -10.79 -4.61 -11.23
C LEU A 127 -9.39 -4.15 -10.81
N THR A 128 -8.94 -3.02 -11.36
CA THR A 128 -7.65 -2.40 -11.04
C THR A 128 -7.55 -2.07 -9.56
N ALA A 129 -8.57 -1.44 -8.98
CA ALA A 129 -8.58 -1.10 -7.55
C ALA A 129 -8.42 -2.33 -6.65
N ARG A 130 -9.16 -3.42 -6.93
CA ARG A 130 -9.09 -4.67 -6.16
C ARG A 130 -7.71 -5.34 -6.24
N HIS A 131 -7.14 -5.45 -7.44
CA HIS A 131 -5.82 -6.06 -7.61
C HIS A 131 -4.69 -5.16 -7.09
N ALA A 132 -4.82 -3.84 -7.15
CA ALA A 132 -3.84 -2.91 -6.59
C ALA A 132 -3.79 -3.02 -5.06
N GLU A 133 -4.95 -3.09 -4.41
CA GLU A 133 -5.03 -3.33 -2.96
C GLU A 133 -4.40 -4.67 -2.59
N SER A 134 -4.79 -5.75 -3.27
CA SER A 134 -4.26 -7.10 -3.02
C SER A 134 -2.74 -7.18 -3.24
N ALA A 135 -2.24 -6.60 -4.32
CA ALA A 135 -0.81 -6.53 -4.63
C ALA A 135 -0.06 -5.72 -3.57
N MET A 136 -0.57 -4.56 -3.16
CA MET A 136 0.05 -3.74 -2.12
C MET A 136 0.20 -4.51 -0.81
N LEU A 137 -0.87 -5.19 -0.39
CA LEU A 137 -0.91 -5.97 0.83
C LEU A 137 0.11 -7.12 0.79
N ARG A 138 0.13 -7.90 -0.31
CA ARG A 138 1.09 -9.01 -0.49
C ARG A 138 2.54 -8.52 -0.60
N ALA A 139 2.78 -7.41 -1.29
CA ALA A 139 4.12 -6.81 -1.37
C ALA A 139 4.64 -6.41 0.01
N ARG A 140 3.79 -5.86 0.89
CA ARG A 140 4.18 -5.53 2.26
C ARG A 140 4.52 -6.77 3.08
N LEU A 141 3.78 -7.87 2.92
CA LEU A 141 4.11 -9.14 3.56
C LEU A 141 5.48 -9.63 3.11
N VAL A 142 5.71 -9.75 1.80
CA VAL A 142 7.01 -10.18 1.25
C VAL A 142 8.15 -9.29 1.76
N LEU A 143 7.96 -7.97 1.81
CA LEU A 143 8.96 -7.04 2.35
C LEU A 143 9.24 -7.25 3.84
N ALA A 144 8.21 -7.49 4.66
CA ALA A 144 8.40 -7.77 6.09
C ALA A 144 9.24 -9.02 6.31
N TRP A 145 8.95 -10.10 5.59
CA TRP A 145 9.72 -11.35 5.63
C TRP A 145 11.18 -11.16 5.21
N THR A 146 11.45 -10.45 4.10
CA THR A 146 12.84 -10.20 3.66
C THR A 146 13.66 -9.35 4.65
N LYS A 147 13.01 -8.56 5.51
CA LYS A 147 13.70 -7.80 6.56
C LYS A 147 14.07 -8.68 7.76
N GLU A 148 13.29 -9.72 8.04
CA GLU A 148 13.55 -10.66 9.12
C GLU A 148 14.70 -11.61 8.77
N GLU A 149 14.82 -12.05 7.51
CA GLU A 149 15.92 -12.92 7.05
C GLU A 149 17.28 -12.22 6.96
N GLY A 150 17.32 -10.88 6.86
CA GLY A 150 18.57 -10.09 6.74
C GLY A 150 19.15 -9.62 8.08
N ALA A 151 18.59 -10.04 9.21
CA ALA A 151 18.94 -9.57 10.56
C ALA A 151 19.84 -10.54 11.37
N ASP A 152 20.42 -11.55 10.72
CA ASP A 152 21.34 -12.53 11.31
C ASP A 152 22.77 -12.39 10.75
#